data_AF-A0A535VU95-F1
#
_entry.id   AF-A0A535VU95-F1
#
_cell.length_a   1.000
_cell.length_b   1.000
_cell.length_c   1.000
_cell.angle_alpha   90.00
_cell.angle_beta   90.00
_cell.angle_gamma   90.00
#
_symmetry.space_group_name_H-M   'P 1'
#
loop_
_entity.id
_entity.type
_entity.pdbx_description
1 polymer ?
#
loop_
_entity_poly.entity_id
_entity_poly.type
_entity_poly.pdbx_seq_one_letter_code
_entity_poly.pdbx_strand_id
1 'polypeptide(L)' 'MSEIARLRKQIELECEAMRLALHGYAAVASHKAIEQKYNSLGQHHEALEQLVGKEEANSIIIETYLRVVG' A
#
# COMPACT_ATOMS: atom_id res chain seq x y z
N MET A 1 12.94 20.56 7.59
CA MET A 1 11.96 19.45 7.55
C MET A 1 12.74 18.15 7.43
N SER A 2 12.49 17.17 8.29
CA SER A 2 13.19 15.87 8.28
C SER A 2 12.77 15.03 7.08
N GLU A 3 13.68 14.22 6.56
CA GLU A 3 13.45 13.23 5.50
C GLU A 3 12.28 12.29 5.82
N ILE A 4 12.11 11.99 7.11
CA ILE A 4 11.00 11.19 7.65
C ILE A 4 9.65 11.88 7.40
N ALA A 5 9.57 13.20 7.56
CA ALA A 5 8.34 13.95 7.32
C ALA A 5 7.97 13.93 5.83
N ARG A 6 8.97 13.91 4.95
CA ARG A 6 8.77 13.81 3.49
C ARG A 6 8.24 12.44 3.08
N LEU A 7 8.83 11.36 3.64
CA LEU A 7 8.38 9.99 3.39
C LEU A 7 6.94 9.77 3.87
N ARG A 8 6.59 10.26 5.06
CA ARG A 8 5.21 10.16 5.58
C ARG A 8 4.20 10.86 4.68
N LYS A 9 4.55 12.04 4.16
CA LYS A 9 3.72 12.79 3.22
C LYS A 9 3.49 12.02 1.91
N GLN A 10 4.51 11.34 1.38
CA GLN A 10 4.37 10.55 0.16
C GLN A 10 3.48 9.34 0.36
N ILE A 11 3.61 8.64 1.49
CA ILE A 11 2.77 7.48 1.82
C ILE A 11 1.30 7.89 1.96
N GLU A 12 1.03 9.03 2.59
CA GLU A 12 -0.33 9.61 2.68
C GLU A 12 -0.95 9.84 1.30
N LEU A 13 -0.18 10.45 0.38
CA LEU A 13 -0.67 10.75 -0.97
C LEU A 13 -0.98 9.47 -1.77
N GLU A 14 -0.16 8.43 -1.65
CA GLU A 14 -0.39 7.15 -2.32
C GLU A 14 -1.63 6.42 -1.79
N CYS A 15 -1.82 6.44 -0.46
CA CYS A 15 -3.01 5.85 0.16
C CYS A 15 -4.28 6.58 -0.27
N GLU A 16 -4.24 7.90 -0.34
CA GLU A 16 -5.38 8.70 -0.78
C GLU A 16 -5.71 8.46 -2.26
N ALA A 17 -4.70 8.34 -3.12
CA ALA A 17 -4.87 7.94 -4.52
C ALA A 17 -5.50 6.55 -4.65
N MET A 18 -5.12 5.60 -3.79
CA MET A 18 -5.65 4.24 -3.78
C MET A 18 -7.11 4.18 -3.30
N ARG A 19 -7.46 4.95 -2.27
CA ARG A 19 -8.85 5.10 -1.79
C ARG A 19 -9.76 5.70 -2.87
N LEU A 20 -9.27 6.73 -3.57
CA LEU A 20 -9.99 7.33 -4.70
C LEU A 20 -10.11 6.36 -5.88
N ALA A 21 -9.11 5.50 -6.09
CA ALA A 21 -9.17 4.45 -7.09
C ALA A 21 -10.22 3.37 -6.77
N LEU A 22 -10.35 2.97 -5.51
CA LEU A 22 -11.26 1.90 -5.08
C LEU A 22 -12.71 2.37 -4.90
N HIS A 23 -12.92 3.62 -4.48
CA HIS A 23 -14.25 4.14 -4.12
C HIS A 23 -14.76 5.27 -5.02
N GLY A 24 -13.92 5.84 -5.89
CA GLY A 24 -14.32 6.84 -6.90
C GLY A 24 -14.77 6.21 -8.21
N TYR A 25 -14.90 7.00 -9.29
CA TYR A 25 -15.22 6.52 -10.66
C TYR A 25 -14.25 5.45 -11.21
N ALA A 26 -13.14 5.19 -10.51
CA ALA A 26 -12.22 4.10 -10.72
C ALA A 26 -12.65 2.77 -10.06
N ALA A 27 -13.83 2.67 -9.44
CA ALA A 27 -14.46 1.37 -9.17
C ALA A 27 -14.74 0.57 -10.47
N VAL A 28 -14.73 1.26 -11.63
CA VAL A 28 -14.71 0.66 -12.97
C VAL A 28 -13.28 0.38 -13.47
N ALA A 29 -12.26 0.53 -12.61
CA ALA A 29 -10.89 0.21 -12.97
C ALA A 29 -10.85 -1.28 -13.29
N SER A 30 -10.56 -1.56 -14.57
CA SER A 30 -10.31 -2.90 -15.09
C SER A 30 -9.52 -3.68 -14.05
N HIS A 31 -9.92 -4.92 -13.75
CA HIS A 31 -9.21 -5.83 -12.84
C HIS A 31 -7.68 -5.72 -12.91
N LYS A 32 -7.12 -5.40 -14.08
CA LYS A 32 -5.72 -5.09 -14.34
C LYS A 32 -5.11 -3.99 -13.46
N ALA A 33 -5.83 -2.91 -13.15
CA ALA A 33 -5.34 -1.84 -12.28
C ALA A 33 -5.32 -2.27 -10.81
N ILE A 34 -6.31 -3.04 -10.38
CA ILE A 34 -6.35 -3.65 -9.05
C ILE A 34 -5.22 -4.70 -8.93
N GLU A 35 -5.05 -5.54 -9.95
CA GLU A 35 -3.98 -6.53 -10.05
C GLU A 35 -2.59 -5.89 -10.01
N GLN A 36 -2.37 -4.77 -10.70
CA GLN A 36 -1.12 -4.01 -10.61
C GLN A 36 -0.84 -3.52 -9.18
N LYS A 37 -1.88 -3.08 -8.45
CA LYS A 37 -1.73 -2.65 -7.06
C LYS A 37 -1.40 -3.83 -6.14
N TYR A 38 -2.01 -5.00 -6.33
CA TYR A 38 -1.64 -6.21 -5.59
C TYR A 38 -0.22 -6.71 -5.93
N ASN A 39 0.20 -6.63 -7.20
CA ASN A 39 1.57 -6.99 -7.60
C ASN A 39 2.61 -6.07 -6.95
N SER A 40 2.35 -4.75 -6.93
CA SER A 40 3.20 -3.83 -6.17
C SER A 40 3.19 -4.16 -4.67
N LEU A 41 2.03 -4.49 -4.08
CA LEU A 41 1.98 -4.86 -2.66
C LEU A 41 2.81 -6.11 -2.36
N GLY A 42 2.79 -7.11 -3.25
CA GLY A 42 3.64 -8.32 -3.14
C GLY A 42 5.13 -8.01 -3.19
N GLN A 43 5.57 -7.12 -4.08
CA GLN A 43 6.98 -6.70 -4.15
C GLN A 43 7.44 -5.99 -2.88
N HIS A 44 6.59 -5.14 -2.29
CA HIS A 44 6.91 -4.48 -1.02
C HIS A 44 6.92 -5.48 0.14
N HIS A 45 6.03 -6.48 0.13
CA HIS A 45 6.02 -7.56 1.11
C HIS A 45 7.33 -8.35 1.08
N GLU A 46 7.77 -8.79 -0.10
CA GLU A 46 9.04 -9.53 -0.25
C GLU A 46 10.24 -8.71 0.24
N ALA A 47 10.27 -7.41 -0.05
CA ALA A 47 11.30 -6.52 0.46
C ALA A 47 11.25 -6.36 1.99
N LEU A 48 10.05 -6.32 2.58
CA LEU A 48 9.86 -6.29 4.03
C LEU A 48 10.31 -7.60 4.69
N GLU A 49 10.00 -8.76 4.11
CA GLU A 49 10.43 -10.06 4.64
C GLU A 49 11.95 -10.16 4.75
N GLN A 50 12.69 -9.59 3.79
CA GLN A 50 14.16 -9.56 3.81
C GLN A 50 14.74 -8.68 4.92
N LEU A 51 13.98 -7.68 5.40
CA LEU A 51 14.47 -6.69 6.37
C LEU A 51 14.05 -7.00 7.81
N VAL A 52 12.80 -7.43 8.01
CA VAL A 52 12.21 -7.63 9.35
C VAL A 52 11.83 -9.09 9.63
N GLY A 53 12.02 -9.97 8.64
CA GLY A 53 11.55 -11.34 8.73
C GLY A 53 10.05 -11.47 8.45
N LYS A 54 9.64 -12.71 8.18
CA LYS A 54 8.33 -13.02 7.61
C LYS A 54 7.13 -12.64 8.48
N GLU A 55 7.20 -12.93 9.78
CA GLU A 55 6.11 -12.64 10.73
C GLU A 55 5.83 -11.14 10.84
N GLU A 56 6.89 -10.35 10.98
CA GLU A 56 6.79 -8.90 11.19
C GLU A 56 6.39 -8.19 9.89
N ALA A 57 6.88 -8.66 8.74
CA ALA A 57 6.44 -8.22 7.42
C ALA A 57 4.94 -8.44 7.19
N ASN A 58 4.43 -9.63 7.57
CA ASN A 58 3.01 -9.95 7.46
C ASN A 58 2.15 -9.04 8.34
N SER A 59 2.54 -8.82 9.60
CA SER A 59 1.80 -7.94 10.52
C SER A 59 1.71 -6.51 9.96
N ILE A 60 2.82 -5.97 9.45
CA ILE A 60 2.88 -4.62 8.87
C ILE A 60 1.96 -4.49 7.66
N ILE A 61 1.95 -5.48 6.76
CA ILE A 61 1.09 -5.46 5.57
C ILE A 61 -0.39 -5.54 5.94
N ILE A 62 -0.76 -6.44 6.85
CA ILE A 62 -2.16 -6.63 7.28
C ILE A 62 -2.69 -5.38 7.99
N GLU A 63 -1.93 -4.81 8.93
CA GLU A 63 -2.32 -3.57 9.63
C GLU A 63 -2.50 -2.40 8.66
N THR A 64 -1.59 -2.27 7.69
CA THR A 64 -1.63 -1.18 6.72
C THR A 64 -2.82 -1.33 5.79
N TYR A 65 -3.10 -2.54 5.31
CA TYR A 65 -4.25 -2.81 4.45
C TYR A 65 -5.57 -2.52 5.15
N LEU A 66 -5.74 -3.02 6.38
CA LEU A 66 -6.96 -2.80 7.17
C LEU A 66 -7.19 -1.32 7.49
N ARG A 67 -6.14 -0.53 7.70
CA ARG A 67 -6.27 0.92 7.98
C ARG A 67 -6.68 1.73 6.75
N VAL A 68 -6.23 1.33 5.56
CA VAL A 68 -6.34 2.13 4.33
C VAL A 68 -7.54 1.71 3.48
N VAL A 69 -7.87 0.42 3.48
CA VAL A 69 -8.90 -0.19 2.63
C VAL A 69 -10.13 -0.66 3.42
N GLY A 70 -9.96 -0.98 4.71
CA GLY A 70 -11.07 -1.33 5.61
C GLY A 70 -11.86 -0.11 6.06
#